data_AF-A0A966RAA4-F1
#
_entry.id   AF-A0A966RAA4-F1
#
_cell.length_a   1.000
_cell.length_b   1.000
_cell.length_c   1.000
_cell.angle_alpha   90.00
_cell.angle_beta   90.00
_cell.angle_gamma   90.00
#
_symmetry.space_group_name_H-M   'P 1'
#
loop_
_entity.id
_entity.type
_entity.pdbx_description
1 polymer ?
#
loop_
_entity_poly.entity_id
_entity_poly.type
_entity_poly.pdbx_seq_one_letter_code
_entity_poly.pdbx_strand_id
1 'polypeptide(L)'
;MNPYRPTSIAIDFDRTFTSDVDMWRTMIRMFTQRGHKVYCVTGRTETPYSRAELYNTFGPRTFSLLTRCVFCNHLPKRDRKLLLGHRFSNDQLPSLLF
;
A
#
# COMPACT_ATOMS: atom_id res chain seq x y z
N MET A 1 -6.01 -32.49 -1.54
CA MET A 1 -6.11 -31.46 -2.59
C MET A 1 -6.79 -30.23 -1.97
N ASN A 2 -6.23 -29.02 -2.08
CA ASN A 2 -6.90 -27.81 -1.57
C ASN A 2 -8.12 -27.53 -2.48
N PRO A 3 -9.37 -27.59 -1.99
CA PRO A 3 -10.56 -27.41 -2.82
C PRO A 3 -10.77 -25.94 -3.23
N TYR A 4 -10.03 -25.01 -2.63
CA TYR A 4 -10.17 -23.58 -2.88
C TYR A 4 -9.23 -23.12 -3.99
N ARG A 5 -9.76 -22.29 -4.90
CA ARG A 5 -8.98 -21.65 -5.96
C ARG A 5 -7.94 -20.71 -5.35
N PRO A 6 -6.67 -20.76 -5.78
CA PRO A 6 -5.69 -19.73 -5.47
C PRO A 6 -6.22 -18.34 -5.81
N THR A 7 -5.97 -17.36 -4.92
CA THR A 7 -6.44 -15.98 -5.09
C THR A 7 -5.38 -15.00 -4.60
N SER A 8 -5.61 -13.72 -4.86
CA SER A 8 -4.78 -12.60 -4.39
C SER A 8 -5.43 -11.95 -3.18
N ILE A 9 -4.66 -11.78 -2.10
CA ILE A 9 -5.09 -11.15 -0.86
C ILE A 9 -4.25 -9.89 -0.67
N ALA A 10 -4.92 -8.74 -0.55
CA ALA A 10 -4.27 -7.48 -0.24
C ALA A 10 -4.46 -7.17 1.26
N ILE A 11 -3.37 -6.88 1.95
CA ILE A 11 -3.36 -6.49 3.36
C ILE A 11 -2.91 -5.04 3.43
N ASP A 12 -3.75 -4.19 4.01
CA ASP A 12 -3.38 -2.82 4.33
C ASP A 12 -2.31 -2.81 5.44
N PHE A 13 -1.25 -2.02 5.27
CA PHE A 13 -0.13 -2.01 6.20
C PHE A 13 -0.47 -1.23 7.48
N ASP A 14 -1.01 -0.03 7.30
CA ASP A 14 -1.20 0.94 8.36
C ASP A 14 -2.52 0.68 9.09
N ARG A 15 -2.48 0.42 10.40
CA ARG A 15 -3.65 0.11 11.26
C ARG A 15 -4.38 -1.20 10.97
N THR A 16 -3.99 -1.96 9.94
CA THR A 16 -4.44 -3.35 9.75
C THR A 16 -3.31 -4.33 10.07
N PHE A 17 -2.25 -4.39 9.26
CA PHE A 17 -1.10 -5.24 9.58
C PHE A 17 -0.43 -4.85 10.90
N THR A 18 -0.23 -3.54 11.09
CA THR A 18 0.46 -2.98 12.27
C THR A 18 -0.36 -3.05 13.56
N SER A 19 -1.67 -3.30 13.52
CA SER A 19 -2.47 -3.43 14.74
C SER A 19 -2.24 -4.73 15.50
N ASP A 20 -1.87 -5.80 14.79
CA ASP A 20 -1.48 -7.10 15.36
C ASP A 20 -0.53 -7.84 14.41
N VAL A 21 0.75 -7.47 14.51
CA VAL A 21 1.78 -7.95 13.60
C VAL A 21 1.93 -9.48 13.67
N ASP A 22 1.86 -10.07 14.86
CA ASP A 22 2.14 -11.50 15.04
C ASP A 22 0.99 -12.38 14.55
N MET A 23 -0.26 -11.95 14.77
CA MET A 23 -1.41 -12.61 14.17
C MET A 23 -1.33 -12.56 12.64
N TRP A 24 -1.06 -11.38 12.06
CA TRP A 24 -1.00 -11.25 10.60
C TRP A 24 0.16 -12.01 9.98
N ARG A 25 1.34 -12.08 10.62
CA ARG A 25 2.44 -12.95 10.17
C ARG A 25 2.01 -14.41 10.07
N THR A 26 1.27 -14.89 11.07
CA THR A 26 0.71 -16.26 11.06
C THR A 26 -0.27 -16.44 9.90
N MET A 27 -1.19 -15.50 9.70
CA MET A 27 -2.17 -15.55 8.62
C MET A 27 -1.52 -15.53 7.23
N ILE A 28 -0.53 -14.66 7.02
CA ILE A 28 0.22 -14.59 5.75
C ILE A 28 0.85 -15.93 5.41
N ARG A 29 1.51 -16.57 6.38
CA ARG A 29 2.07 -17.92 6.19
C ARG A 29 0.99 -18.94 5.83
N MET A 30 -0.17 -18.91 6.47
CA MET A 30 -1.26 -19.83 6.16
C MET A 30 -1.86 -19.59 4.76
N PHE A 31 -1.97 -18.33 4.34
CA PHE A 31 -2.43 -17.98 3.00
C PHE A 31 -1.47 -18.47 1.92
N THR A 32 -0.18 -18.21 2.09
CA THR A 32 0.83 -18.64 1.11
C THR A 32 0.97 -20.16 1.05
N GLN A 33 0.90 -20.86 2.18
CA GLN A 33 0.88 -22.33 2.23
C GLN A 33 -0.32 -22.94 1.49
N ARG A 34 -1.44 -22.21 1.41
CA ARG A 34 -2.63 -22.60 0.63
C ARG A 34 -2.54 -22.21 -0.85
N GLY A 35 -1.45 -21.58 -1.27
CA GLY A 35 -1.21 -21.15 -2.65
C GLY A 35 -1.75 -19.76 -2.99
N HIS A 36 -2.23 -19.00 -2.01
CA HIS A 36 -2.66 -17.62 -2.25
C HIS A 36 -1.46 -16.69 -2.39
N LYS A 37 -1.60 -15.67 -3.24
CA LYS A 37 -0.64 -14.57 -3.36
C LYS A 37 -1.02 -13.48 -2.38
N VAL A 38 -0.07 -13.01 -1.58
CA VAL A 38 -0.31 -11.97 -0.59
C VAL A 38 0.43 -10.69 -0.97
N TYR A 39 -0.28 -9.58 -0.96
CA TYR A 39 0.25 -8.25 -1.26
C TYR A 39 0.15 -7.39 -0.01
N CYS A 40 1.20 -6.61 0.26
CA CYS A 40 1.11 -5.51 1.20
C CYS A 40 0.67 -4.25 0.42
N VAL A 41 -0.29 -3.51 0.94
CA VAL A 41 -0.75 -2.23 0.39
C VAL A 41 -0.54 -1.17 1.44
N THR A 42 -0.04 0.00 1.07
CA THR A 42 0.15 1.12 2.01
C THR A 42 -0.10 2.45 1.34
N GLY A 43 -0.64 3.41 2.09
CA GLY A 43 -0.76 4.81 1.69
C GLY A 43 0.54 5.60 1.81
N ARG A 44 1.65 4.98 2.24
CA ARG A 44 2.95 5.64 2.37
C ARG A 44 3.54 5.98 1.00
N THR A 45 4.43 6.98 0.99
CA THR A 45 5.27 7.27 -0.19
C THR A 45 6.35 6.20 -0.33
N GLU A 46 6.60 5.74 -1.56
CA GLU A 46 7.68 4.81 -1.84
C GLU A 46 9.04 5.53 -1.72
N THR A 47 9.70 5.34 -0.57
CA THR A 47 11.05 5.81 -0.29
C THR A 47 11.89 4.64 0.24
N PRO A 48 13.24 4.70 0.19
CA PRO A 48 14.08 3.70 0.83
C PRO A 48 13.75 3.50 2.32
N TYR A 49 13.43 4.58 3.03
CA TYR A 49 13.02 4.56 4.43
C TYR A 49 11.72 3.78 4.63
N SER A 50 10.67 4.11 3.86
CA SER A 50 9.39 3.40 3.95
C SER A 50 9.55 1.90 3.66
N ARG A 51 10.36 1.53 2.66
CA ARG A 51 10.62 0.12 2.32
C ARG A 51 11.36 -0.61 3.44
N ALA A 52 12.35 0.03 4.06
CA ALA A 52 13.07 -0.53 5.20
C ALA A 52 12.14 -0.75 6.40
N GLU A 53 11.24 0.19 6.68
CA GLU A 53 10.28 0.08 7.77
C GLU A 53 9.29 -1.07 7.55
N LEU A 54 8.76 -1.22 6.33
CA LEU A 54 7.94 -2.38 5.97
C LEU A 54 8.74 -3.68 6.17
N TYR A 55 9.96 -3.77 5.65
CA TYR A 55 10.82 -4.95 5.81
C TYR A 55 11.03 -5.33 7.28
N ASN A 56 11.37 -4.35 8.12
CA ASN A 56 11.62 -4.56 9.55
C ASN A 56 10.35 -4.97 10.29
N THR A 57 9.21 -4.35 9.98
CA THR A 57 7.94 -4.62 10.66
C THR A 57 7.39 -5.99 10.28
N PHE A 58 7.43 -6.37 8.99
CA PHE A 58 7.06 -7.73 8.59
C PHE A 58 8.04 -8.78 9.13
N GLY A 59 9.32 -8.43 9.21
CA GLY A 59 10.41 -9.34 9.48
C GLY A 59 10.80 -10.15 8.24
N PRO A 60 12.06 -10.61 8.14
CA PRO A 60 12.62 -11.18 6.90
C PRO A 60 11.79 -12.35 6.33
N ARG A 61 11.36 -13.26 7.21
CA ARG A 61 10.62 -14.48 6.83
C ARG A 61 9.24 -14.18 6.26
N THR A 62 8.51 -13.25 6.87
CA THR A 62 7.16 -12.89 6.40
C THR A 62 7.25 -11.99 5.19
N PHE A 63 8.21 -11.07 5.16
CA PHE A 63 8.41 -10.18 4.03
C PHE A 63 8.74 -10.94 2.74
N SER A 64 9.53 -12.03 2.82
CA SER A 64 9.81 -12.90 1.66
C SER A 64 8.59 -13.68 1.15
N LEU A 65 7.52 -13.81 1.94
CA LEU A 65 6.27 -14.46 1.53
C LEU A 65 5.34 -13.50 0.78
N LEU A 66 5.58 -12.19 0.86
CA LEU A 66 4.81 -11.21 0.12
C LEU A 66 5.16 -11.31 -1.38
N THR A 67 4.14 -11.28 -2.21
CA THR A 67 4.30 -11.18 -3.66
C THR A 67 4.85 -9.82 -4.06
N ARG A 68 4.36 -8.74 -3.45
CA ARG A 68 4.85 -7.36 -3.65
C ARG A 68 4.28 -6.42 -2.56
N CYS A 69 4.98 -5.30 -2.34
CA CYS A 69 4.44 -4.13 -1.64
C CYS A 69 3.98 -3.07 -2.66
N VAL A 70 2.76 -2.57 -2.48
CA VAL A 70 2.11 -1.57 -3.35
C VAL A 70 1.95 -0.28 -2.58
N PHE A 71 2.61 0.79 -3.05
CA PHE A 71 2.52 2.13 -2.48
C PHE A 71 1.47 2.93 -3.24
N CYS A 72 0.39 3.31 -2.56
CA CYS A 72 -0.80 3.90 -3.17
C CYS A 72 -0.87 5.43 -3.06
N ASN A 73 0.20 6.11 -2.61
CA ASN A 73 0.20 7.56 -2.39
C ASN A 73 0.20 8.43 -3.68
N HIS A 74 -0.28 7.91 -4.79
CA HIS A 74 -0.52 8.70 -6.00
C HIS A 74 -1.89 9.37 -5.89
N LEU A 75 -1.96 10.51 -5.19
CA LEU A 75 -3.12 11.42 -5.06
C LEU A 75 -4.45 10.73 -4.70
N PRO A 76 -5.09 11.06 -3.55
CA PRO A 76 -6.45 10.63 -3.27
C PRO A 76 -7.37 10.85 -4.48
N LYS A 77 -8.21 9.89 -4.84
CA LYS A 77 -9.23 10.04 -5.91
C LYS A 77 -10.07 11.33 -5.76
N ARG A 78 -10.17 11.88 -4.55
CA ARG A 78 -10.82 13.15 -4.22
C ARG A 78 -10.15 14.38 -4.86
N ASP A 79 -8.83 14.40 -4.99
CA ASP A 79 -8.09 15.55 -5.53
C ASP A 79 -8.13 15.61 -7.05
N ARG A 80 -8.36 14.47 -7.72
CA ARG A 80 -8.61 14.46 -9.17
C ARG A 80 -9.85 15.26 -9.57
N LYS A 81 -10.88 15.28 -8.72
CA LYS A 81 -12.10 16.07 -8.97
C LYS A 81 -11.89 17.57 -8.73
N LEU A 82 -10.99 17.94 -7.80
CA LEU A 82 -10.61 19.34 -7.56
C LEU A 82 -9.71 19.88 -8.68
N LEU A 83 -8.78 19.08 -9.19
CA LEU A 83 -7.89 19.46 -10.29
C LEU A 83 -8.57 19.52 -11.67
N LEU A 84 -9.64 18.74 -11.89
CA LEU A 84 -10.43 18.79 -13.13
C LEU A 84 -11.67 19.70 -13.04
N GLY A 85 -11.98 20.22 -11.85
CA GLY A 85 -13.17 21.05 -11.59
C GLY A 85 -12.94 22.56 -11.66
N HIS A 86 -11.70 23.03 -11.50
CA HIS A 86 -11.37 24.43 -11.74
C HIS A 86 -11.01 24.63 -13.22
N ARG A 87 -12.01 25.00 -14.01
CA ARG A 87 -11.75 25.88 -15.17
C ARG A 87 -10.98 27.07 -14.61
N PHE A 88 -9.75 27.24 -15.05
CA PHE A 88 -9.04 28.51 -14.92
C PHE A 88 -9.87 29.55 -15.67
N SER A 89 -10.61 30.39 -14.95
CA SER A 89 -10.94 31.72 -15.43
C SER A 89 -9.62 32.50 -15.49
N ASN A 90 -9.34 33.06 -16.66
CA ASN A 90 -8.05 33.58 -17.08
C ASN A 90 -7.61 34.89 -16.38
N ASP A 91 -8.14 35.20 -15.19
CA ASP A 91 -7.94 36.48 -14.53
C ASP A 91 -7.53 36.25 -13.08
N GLN A 92 -6.22 36.11 -12.85
CA GLN A 92 -5.46 36.57 -11.66
C GLN A 92 -4.15 35.80 -11.51
N LEU A 93 -3.11 36.28 -12.18
CA LEU A 93 -1.71 36.08 -11.76
C LEU A 93 -1.25 37.39 -11.11
N PRO A 94 -0.94 37.43 -9.81
CA PRO A 94 -0.09 38.50 -9.28
C PRO A 94 1.34 38.25 -9.77
N SER A 95 1.85 39.21 -10.53
CA SER A 95 3.28 39.40 -10.79
C SER A 95 4.05 39.43 -9.48
N LEU A 96 5.20 38.75 -9.42
CA LEU A 96 6.41 38.94 -8.57
C LEU A 96 7.19 37.61 -8.72
N LEU A 97 8.26 37.43 -9.52
CA LEU A 97 9.48 38.22 -9.69
C LEU A 97 9.93 38.85 -8.37
N PHE A 98 10.66 38.08 -7.57
CA PHE A 98 12.09 38.28 -7.28
C PHE A 98 12.73 36.95 -6.88
#